data_AF-A0A707SJM3-F1
#
_entry.id   AF-A0A707SJM3-F1
#
_cell.length_a   1.000
_cell.length_b   1.000
_cell.length_c   1.000
_cell.angle_alpha   90.00
_cell.angle_beta   90.00
_cell.angle_gamma   90.00
#
_symmetry.space_group_name_H-M   'P 1'
#
loop_
_entity.id
_entity.type
_entity.pdbx_description
1 polymer ?
#
loop_
_entity_poly.entity_id
_entity_poly.type
_entity_poly.pdbx_seq_one_letter_code
_entity_poly.pdbx_strand_id
1 'polypeptide(L)' 'AHNASVLYSYISSIHQVWLQQLYPMLEKAESPLAVSLYDRINDAAALASLINMTLNRSEVRGRK' A
#
# COMPACT_ATOMS: atom_id res chain seq x y z
N ALA A 1 -3.96 -17.22 4.33
CA ALA A 1 -3.55 -15.79 4.29
C ALA A 1 -2.64 -15.45 3.10
N HIS A 2 -2.30 -16.41 2.20
CA HIS A 2 -1.37 -16.19 1.10
C HIS A 2 -1.72 -15.00 0.18
N ASN A 3 -2.98 -14.90 -0.29
CA ASN A 3 -3.40 -13.82 -1.19
C ASN A 3 -3.27 -12.43 -0.56
N ALA A 4 -3.50 -12.33 0.76
CA ALA A 4 -3.35 -11.07 1.49
C ALA A 4 -1.87 -10.65 1.59
N SER A 5 -0.98 -11.62 1.83
CA SER A 5 0.46 -11.38 1.85
C SER A 5 0.99 -10.97 0.46
N VAL A 6 0.51 -11.61 -0.60
CA VAL A 6 0.86 -11.26 -1.99
C VAL A 6 0.37 -9.86 -2.35
N LEU A 7 -0.89 -9.54 -2.05
CA LEU A 7 -1.45 -8.20 -2.26
C LEU A 7 -0.64 -7.13 -1.53
N TYR A 8 -0.35 -7.36 -0.25
CA TYR A 8 0.45 -6.43 0.55
C TYR A 8 1.84 -6.21 -0.06
N SER A 9 2.51 -7.28 -0.52
CA SER A 9 3.81 -7.18 -1.18
C SER A 9 3.77 -6.27 -2.42
N TYR A 10 2.76 -6.46 -3.29
CA TYR A 10 2.62 -5.63 -4.50
C TYR A 10 2.33 -4.16 -4.18
N ILE A 11 1.36 -3.90 -3.30
CA ILE A 11 1.01 -2.53 -2.93
C ILE A 11 2.17 -1.85 -2.20
N SER A 12 2.92 -2.57 -1.35
CA SER A 12 4.09 -2.03 -0.67
C SER A 12 5.18 -1.61 -1.67
N SER A 13 5.46 -2.41 -2.71
CA SER A 13 6.41 -2.04 -3.76
C SER A 13 5.94 -0.82 -4.56
N ILE A 14 4.66 -0.75 -4.91
CA ILE A 14 4.09 0.40 -5.62
C ILE A 14 4.16 1.66 -4.75
N HIS A 15 3.81 1.56 -3.46
CA HIS A 15 3.84 2.69 -2.53
C HIS A 15 5.27 3.20 -2.30
N GLN A 16 6.26 2.31 -2.25
CA GLN A 16 7.67 2.69 -2.18
C GLN A 16 8.11 3.49 -3.41
N VAL A 17 7.84 2.99 -4.62
CA VAL A 17 8.16 3.72 -5.86
C VAL A 17 7.40 5.04 -5.94
N TRP A 18 6.14 5.06 -5.49
CA TRP A 18 5.33 6.28 -5.41
C TRP A 18 6.00 7.35 -4.55
N LEU A 19 6.38 7.04 -3.31
CA LEU A 19 6.97 8.00 -2.38
C LEU A 19 8.36 8.47 -2.82
N GLN A 20 9.19 7.56 -3.34
CA GLN A 20 10.58 7.87 -3.64
C GLN A 20 10.80 8.53 -5.00
N GLN A 21 9.89 8.32 -5.96
CA GLN A 21 10.12 8.74 -7.34
C GLN A 21 8.92 9.50 -7.92
N LEU A 22 7.75 8.85 -8.01
CA LEU A 22 6.64 9.40 -8.77
C LEU A 22 6.03 10.65 -8.13
N TYR A 23 5.78 10.63 -6.81
CA TYR A 23 5.22 11.78 -6.11
C TYR A 23 6.15 13.01 -6.20
N PRO A 24 7.45 12.92 -5.88
CA PRO A 24 8.37 14.06 -6.05
C PRO A 24 8.44 14.60 -7.48
N MET A 25 8.39 13.72 -8.50
CA MET A 25 8.38 14.15 -9.90
C MET A 25 7.11 14.92 -10.26
N LEU A 26 5.94 14.46 -9.80
CA LEU A 26 4.65 15.12 -10.04
C LEU A 26 4.53 16.43 -9.26
N GLU A 27 5.01 16.47 -8.02
CA GLU A 27 5.04 17.67 -7.18
C GLU A 27 5.93 18.75 -7.82
N LYS A 28 7.13 18.38 -8.28
CA LYS A 28 8.05 19.31 -8.97
C LYS A 28 7.47 19.86 -10.28
N ALA A 29 6.61 19.09 -10.96
CA ALA A 29 5.93 19.51 -12.16
C ALA A 29 4.61 20.26 -11.87
N GLU A 30 4.31 20.56 -10.61
CA GLU A 30 3.06 21.19 -10.15
C GLU A 30 1.81 20.48 -10.69
N SER A 31 1.90 19.16 -10.85
CA SER A 31 0.83 18.37 -11.44
C SER A 31 -0.32 18.20 -10.44
N PRO A 32 -1.59 18.43 -10.84
CA PRO A 32 -2.75 18.13 -9.99
C PRO A 32 -2.87 16.62 -9.68
N LEU A 33 -2.12 15.77 -10.41
CA LEU A 33 -2.02 14.35 -10.12
C LEU A 33 -1.29 14.06 -8.81
N ALA A 34 -0.35 14.91 -8.38
CA ALA A 34 0.36 14.73 -7.11
C ALA A 34 -0.65 14.70 -5.94
N VAL A 35 -1.50 15.72 -5.86
CA VAL A 35 -2.54 15.84 -4.83
C VAL A 35 -3.60 14.76 -4.99
N SER A 36 -4.14 14.57 -6.20
CA SER A 36 -5.25 13.64 -6.39
C SER A 36 -4.87 12.17 -6.16
N LEU A 37 -3.63 11.77 -6.40
CA LEU A 37 -3.19 10.39 -6.20
C LEU A 37 -2.59 10.15 -4.81
N TYR A 38 -2.16 11.18 -4.10
CA TYR A 38 -1.48 11.05 -2.81
C TYR A 38 -2.30 10.22 -1.82
N ASP A 39 -3.51 10.67 -1.48
CA ASP A 39 -4.34 9.99 -0.49
C ASP A 39 -4.72 8.58 -0.96
N ARG A 40 -5.07 8.43 -2.23
CA ARG A 40 -5.50 7.13 -2.81
C ARG A 40 -4.42 6.05 -2.67
N ILE A 41 -3.17 6.39 -2.95
CA ILE A 41 -2.07 5.42 -2.91
C ILE A 41 -1.66 5.15 -1.46
N ASN A 42 -1.65 6.17 -0.59
CA ASN A 42 -1.39 5.99 0.84
C ASN A 42 -2.47 5.13 1.52
N ASP A 43 -3.76 5.39 1.23
CA ASP A 43 -4.88 4.62 1.75
C ASP A 43 -4.85 3.17 1.30
N ALA A 44 -4.54 2.93 0.02
CA ALA A 44 -4.39 1.56 -0.50
C ALA A 44 -3.29 0.79 0.25
N ALA A 45 -2.16 1.44 0.53
CA ALA A 45 -1.06 0.84 1.28
C ALA A 45 -1.45 0.55 2.73
N ALA A 46 -2.12 1.48 3.41
CA ALA A 46 -2.61 1.29 4.77
C ALA A 46 -3.62 0.14 4.84
N LEU A 47 -4.60 0.10 3.94
CA LEU A 47 -5.62 -0.96 3.88
C LEU A 47 -5.00 -2.32 3.58
N ALA A 48 -4.07 -2.41 2.63
CA ALA A 48 -3.37 -3.66 2.33
C ALA A 48 -2.59 -4.18 3.54
N SER A 49 -1.94 -3.29 4.29
CA SER A 49 -1.23 -3.63 5.54
C SER A 49 -2.19 -4.16 6.60
N LEU A 50 -3.33 -3.48 6.82
CA LEU A 50 -4.34 -3.89 7.79
C LEU A 50 -4.96 -5.25 7.45
N ILE A 51 -5.30 -5.48 6.18
CA ILE A 51 -5.85 -6.76 5.71
C ILE A 51 -4.84 -7.88 5.96
N ASN A 52 -3.58 -7.67 5.58
CA ASN A 52 -2.52 -8.65 5.77
C ASN A 52 -2.29 -8.97 7.26
N MET A 53 -2.25 -7.95 8.11
CA MET A 53 -2.07 -8.12 9.56
C MET A 53 -3.25 -8.89 10.20
N THR A 54 -4.48 -8.53 9.83
CA THR A 54 -5.70 -9.13 10.39
C THR A 54 -5.83 -10.60 9.99
N LEU A 55 -5.59 -10.92 8.72
CA LEU A 55 -5.73 -12.29 8.22
C LEU A 55 -4.59 -13.20 8.69
N ASN A 56 -3.34 -12.70 8.75
CA ASN A 56 -2.24 -13.50 9.31
C ASN A 56 -2.43 -13.77 10.80
N ARG A 57 -2.96 -12.81 11.58
CA ARG A 57 -3.29 -13.03 13.00
C ARG A 57 -4.37 -14.10 13.18
N SER A 58 -5.39 -14.11 12.31
CA SER A 58 -6.47 -15.11 12.34
C SER A 58 -5.97 -16.52 12.02
N GLU A 59 -5.05 -16.68 11.06
CA GLU A 59 -4.47 -18.00 10.75
C GLU A 59 -3.60 -18.58 11.87
N VAL A 60 -2.88 -17.74 12.62
CA VAL A 60 -2.14 -18.18 13.81
C VAL A 60 -3.10 -18.66 14.90
N ARG A 61 -4.28 -18.03 15.03
CA ARG A 61 -5.28 -18.40 16.05
C ARG A 61 -6.07 -19.66 15.69
N GLY A 62 -6.32 -19.93 14.41
CA GLY A 62 -7.06 -21.10 13.93
C GLY A 62 -6.26 -22.41 13.88
N ARG A 63 -4.95 -22.37 14.13
CA ARG A 63 -4.07 -23.55 14.21
C ARG A 63 -3.94 -24.13 15.63
N LYS A 64 -4.88 -23.83 16.52
CA LYS A 64 -4.95 -24.37 17.89
C LYS A 64 -6.05 -25.39 18.03
#